data_AF-A0A7S1BBU8-F1
#
_entry.id   AF-A0A7S1BBU8-F1
#
_cell.length_a   1.000
_cell.length_b   1.000
_cell.length_c   1.000
_cell.angle_alpha   90.00
_cell.angle_beta   90.00
_cell.angle_gamma   90.00
#
_symmetry.space_group_name_H-M   'P 1'
#
loop_
_entity.id
_entity.type
_entity.pdbx_description
1 polymer ?
#
loop_
_entity_poly.entity_id
_entity_poly.type
_entity_poly.pdbx_seq_one_letter_code
_entity_poly.pdbx_strand_id
1 'polypeptide(L)'
;GGLGSLTNYHPGLVNVKRRDDGPWFKPLLDSTKDPGAGAITDFENAVTYAAKSIVAGSEFFISYGDNWLKARSEYESLPTSESYRLVDKMISYLFGILSIKGKFEYFKMFLVLLSSLPNIDKRIKSIFQTIESVEDIVNIIIGGGAASLEKEASYSLEWLEQNGRCLDHIYSRLSDIPSAGRGAFSRRFIKKGEVVITSPLLAFQKSQLEEFYDKNNKIVPPPDFESRQVILNYCFSHPKSSLALFPLTHAMLINHASVRKGSNRHPNAKIRWATDHTETQKS
;
A
#
# COMPACT_ATOMS: atom_id res chain seq x y z
N GLY A 1 7.00 7.73 -1.68
CA GLY A 1 5.76 6.97 -1.43
C GLY A 1 4.60 7.73 -2.02
N GLY A 2 3.60 7.00 -2.52
CA GLY A 2 2.34 7.54 -3.05
C GLY A 2 1.21 6.59 -2.65
N LEU A 3 0.06 6.64 -3.31
CA LEU A 3 -1.09 5.77 -2.99
C LEU A 3 -0.73 4.26 -2.91
N GLY A 4 0.28 3.82 -3.67
CA GLY A 4 0.78 2.44 -3.63
C GLY A 4 1.30 1.92 -2.29
N SER A 5 1.64 2.78 -1.33
CA SER A 5 2.04 2.36 0.02
C SER A 5 0.85 2.03 0.93
N LEU A 6 -0.36 2.41 0.51
CA LEU A 6 -1.61 2.22 1.25
C LEU A 6 -2.48 1.12 0.67
N THR A 7 -2.08 0.54 -0.47
CA THR A 7 -2.84 -0.54 -1.09
C THR A 7 -2.71 -1.81 -0.28
N ASN A 8 -3.81 -2.53 -0.16
CA ASN A 8 -3.80 -3.85 0.45
C ASN A 8 -3.15 -4.88 -0.49
N TYR A 9 -2.86 -6.05 0.07
CA TYR A 9 -2.30 -7.17 -0.68
C TYR A 9 -3.30 -8.31 -0.74
N HIS A 10 -3.60 -8.77 -1.95
CA HIS A 10 -4.32 -10.00 -2.16
C HIS A 10 -3.87 -10.65 -3.49
N PRO A 11 -3.31 -11.87 -3.47
CA PRO A 11 -2.66 -12.44 -4.64
C PRO A 11 -3.61 -12.78 -5.79
N GLY A 12 -4.90 -12.97 -5.50
CA GLY A 12 -5.94 -13.22 -6.51
C GLY A 12 -6.66 -11.97 -7.02
N LEU A 13 -6.57 -10.83 -6.32
CA LEU A 13 -7.35 -9.62 -6.64
C LEU A 13 -6.50 -8.46 -7.18
N VAL A 14 -5.22 -8.71 -7.49
CA VAL A 14 -4.28 -7.69 -7.96
C VAL A 14 -4.88 -6.88 -9.11
N ASN A 15 -5.10 -5.59 -8.85
CA ASN A 15 -5.68 -4.62 -9.79
C ASN A 15 -4.83 -3.34 -9.91
N VAL A 16 -3.81 -3.19 -9.05
CA VAL A 16 -2.80 -2.13 -9.12
C VAL A 16 -1.41 -2.75 -9.29
N LYS A 17 -0.57 -2.12 -10.13
CA LYS A 17 0.83 -2.49 -10.30
C LYS A 17 1.74 -1.29 -10.07
N ARG A 18 2.93 -1.58 -9.55
CA ARG A 18 4.03 -0.64 -9.55
C ARG A 18 4.62 -0.58 -10.95
N ARG A 19 4.94 0.63 -11.42
CA ARG A 19 5.67 0.84 -12.66
C ARG A 19 7.15 0.57 -12.40
N ASP A 20 7.70 -0.48 -12.98
CA ASP A 20 9.08 -0.88 -12.73
C ASP A 20 10.10 -0.51 -13.83
N ASP A 21 9.62 0.10 -14.92
CA ASP A 21 10.36 0.32 -16.18
C ASP A 21 10.94 1.74 -16.35
N GLY A 22 11.17 2.49 -15.27
CA GLY A 22 11.73 3.85 -15.32
C GLY A 22 13.11 3.96 -14.68
N PRO A 23 13.94 4.96 -15.06
CA PRO A 23 15.10 5.33 -14.27
C PRO A 23 14.60 5.81 -12.90
N TRP A 24 14.74 4.95 -11.90
CA TRP A 24 14.40 5.24 -10.52
C TRP A 24 15.23 6.40 -9.98
N PHE A 25 16.49 6.45 -10.41
CA PHE A 25 17.45 7.48 -10.05
C PHE A 25 17.44 8.60 -11.09
N LYS A 26 17.08 9.80 -10.65
CA LYS A 26 17.21 11.01 -11.46
C LYS A 26 17.60 12.18 -10.54
N PRO A 27 18.87 12.61 -10.54
CA PRO A 27 19.29 13.71 -9.70
C PRO A 27 18.56 15.00 -10.12
N LEU A 28 17.87 15.61 -9.16
CA LEU A 28 17.16 16.86 -9.40
C LEU A 28 18.04 18.09 -9.21
N LEU A 29 19.05 17.97 -8.34
CA LEU A 29 19.91 19.05 -7.89
C LEU A 29 21.36 18.69 -8.22
N ASP A 30 22.17 19.70 -8.49
CA ASP A 30 23.59 19.54 -8.76
C ASP A 30 24.34 19.57 -7.42
N SER A 31 24.96 18.46 -7.01
CA SER A 31 25.67 18.38 -5.72
C SER A 31 26.83 19.37 -5.57
N THR A 32 27.33 19.94 -6.67
CA THR A 32 28.38 20.97 -6.63
C THR A 32 27.84 22.40 -6.49
N LYS A 33 26.55 22.61 -6.78
CA LYS A 33 25.93 23.95 -6.84
C LYS A 33 24.78 24.13 -5.85
N ASP A 34 24.06 23.06 -5.58
CA ASP A 34 22.84 23.05 -4.78
C ASP A 34 23.12 22.45 -3.40
N PRO A 35 23.04 23.25 -2.33
CA PRO A 35 23.24 22.74 -0.97
C PRO A 35 22.17 21.72 -0.54
N GLY A 36 21.06 21.62 -1.28
CA GLY A 36 19.98 20.66 -1.04
C GLY A 36 20.22 19.26 -1.61
N ALA A 37 21.25 19.05 -2.45
CA ALA A 37 21.43 17.80 -3.20
C ALA A 37 21.67 16.56 -2.31
N GLY A 38 22.13 16.72 -1.07
CA GLY A 38 22.25 15.63 -0.09
C GLY A 38 21.06 15.50 0.88
N ALA A 39 20.12 16.45 0.85
CA ALA A 39 18.99 16.49 1.76
C ALA A 39 17.72 15.84 1.19
N ILE A 40 17.73 15.52 -0.11
CA ILE A 40 16.61 14.93 -0.84
C ILE A 40 16.96 13.59 -1.46
N THR A 41 15.94 12.81 -1.80
CA THR A 41 16.13 11.54 -2.52
C THR A 41 16.19 11.79 -4.03
N ASP A 42 17.20 11.24 -4.69
CA ASP A 42 17.26 11.16 -6.16
C ASP A 42 16.39 10.02 -6.72
N PHE A 43 15.88 9.17 -5.82
CA PHE A 43 14.92 8.13 -6.16
C PHE A 43 13.51 8.72 -6.20
N GLU A 44 13.01 8.93 -7.41
CA GLU A 44 11.70 9.55 -7.64
C GLU A 44 10.69 8.57 -8.24
N ASN A 45 9.42 9.00 -8.22
CA ASN A 45 8.37 8.46 -9.09
C ASN A 45 8.16 6.95 -8.93
N ALA A 46 8.03 6.48 -7.69
CA ALA A 46 7.32 5.23 -7.42
C ALA A 46 5.85 5.40 -7.84
N VAL A 47 5.58 5.16 -9.12
CA VAL A 47 4.27 5.28 -9.73
C VAL A 47 3.57 3.94 -9.63
N THR A 48 2.35 3.97 -9.10
CA THR A 48 1.41 2.88 -9.23
C THR A 48 0.37 3.22 -10.27
N TYR A 49 -0.03 2.24 -11.06
CA TYR A 49 -1.06 2.38 -12.07
C TYR A 49 -2.07 1.25 -11.96
N ALA A 50 -3.30 1.53 -12.40
CA ALA A 50 -4.35 0.52 -12.49
C ALA A 50 -3.96 -0.50 -13.57
N ALA A 51 -3.80 -1.76 -13.18
CA ALA A 51 -3.51 -2.86 -14.09
C ALA A 51 -4.77 -3.44 -14.75
N LYS A 52 -5.94 -3.12 -14.18
CA LYS A 52 -7.27 -3.49 -14.64
C LYS A 52 -8.20 -2.28 -14.50
N SER A 53 -9.37 -2.32 -15.11
CA SER A 53 -10.43 -1.35 -14.80
C SER A 53 -10.80 -1.45 -13.32
N ILE A 54 -10.91 -0.32 -12.64
CA ILE A 54 -11.29 -0.26 -11.23
C ILE A 54 -12.62 0.48 -11.13
N VAL A 55 -13.63 -0.23 -10.64
CA VAL A 55 -14.97 0.32 -10.46
C VAL A 55 -14.99 1.17 -9.19
N ALA A 56 -15.85 2.19 -9.15
CA ALA A 56 -16.06 2.98 -7.94
C ALA A 56 -16.50 2.05 -6.79
N GLY A 57 -15.93 2.26 -5.60
CA GLY A 57 -16.16 1.38 -4.46
C GLY A 57 -15.13 0.27 -4.28
N SER A 58 -14.40 -0.12 -5.33
CA SER A 58 -13.44 -1.21 -5.26
C SER A 58 -12.17 -0.85 -4.47
N GLU A 59 -11.66 -1.83 -3.73
CA GLU A 59 -10.38 -1.77 -3.04
C GLU A 59 -9.20 -1.86 -4.04
N PHE A 60 -8.07 -1.25 -3.70
CA PHE A 60 -6.83 -1.39 -4.45
C PHE A 60 -5.94 -2.49 -3.86
N PHE A 61 -5.64 -3.50 -4.68
CA PHE A 61 -4.76 -4.60 -4.35
C PHE A 61 -3.50 -4.58 -5.20
N ILE A 62 -2.35 -4.57 -4.52
CA ILE A 62 -1.02 -4.72 -5.14
C ILE A 62 -0.46 -6.13 -4.85
N SER A 63 0.52 -6.55 -5.65
CA SER A 63 1.30 -7.76 -5.37
C SER A 63 2.68 -7.41 -4.81
N TYR A 64 3.04 -8.02 -3.68
CA TYR A 64 4.41 -8.05 -3.16
C TYR A 64 5.21 -9.25 -3.67
N GLY A 65 4.60 -10.07 -4.54
CA GLY A 65 5.18 -11.31 -5.07
C GLY A 65 4.93 -12.51 -4.16
N ASP A 66 4.62 -13.66 -4.76
CA ASP A 66 4.34 -14.90 -4.02
C ASP A 66 5.52 -15.38 -3.17
N ASN A 67 6.75 -15.00 -3.55
CA ASN A 67 7.94 -15.31 -2.77
C ASN A 67 7.91 -14.67 -1.38
N TRP A 68 7.22 -13.54 -1.21
CA TRP A 68 7.06 -12.92 0.11
C TRP A 68 6.25 -13.83 1.05
N LEU A 69 5.24 -14.52 0.54
CA LEU A 69 4.48 -15.53 1.30
C LEU A 69 5.26 -16.84 1.46
N LYS A 70 5.91 -17.31 0.40
CA LYS A 70 6.64 -18.60 0.41
C LYS A 70 7.87 -18.59 1.31
N ALA A 71 8.51 -17.43 1.51
CA ALA A 71 9.70 -17.31 2.35
C ALA A 71 9.42 -17.38 3.86
N ARG A 72 8.15 -17.44 4.28
CA ARG A 72 7.74 -17.38 5.69
C ARG A 72 6.87 -18.59 6.03
N SER A 73 7.34 -19.42 6.97
CA SER A 73 6.63 -20.63 7.38
C SER A 73 5.28 -20.30 8.05
N GLU A 74 5.16 -19.14 8.69
CA GLU A 74 3.88 -18.70 9.28
C GLU A 74 2.76 -18.53 8.25
N TYR A 75 3.11 -18.37 6.96
CA TYR A 75 2.17 -18.11 5.86
C TYR A 75 2.06 -19.29 4.89
N GLU A 76 2.41 -20.51 5.33
CA GLU A 76 2.38 -21.71 4.50
C GLU A 76 0.98 -22.04 3.95
N SER A 77 -0.08 -21.68 4.68
CA SER A 77 -1.48 -21.90 4.29
C SER A 77 -2.11 -20.76 3.47
N LEU A 78 -1.47 -19.59 3.41
CA LEU A 78 -2.04 -18.45 2.70
C LEU A 78 -1.99 -18.69 1.19
N PRO A 79 -3.08 -18.47 0.44
CA PRO A 79 -3.10 -18.63 -1.01
C PRO A 79 -2.01 -17.82 -1.73
N THR A 80 -1.45 -18.36 -2.80
CA THR A 80 -0.61 -17.61 -3.75
C THR A 80 -1.38 -17.31 -5.03
N SER A 81 -0.81 -16.47 -5.92
CA SER A 81 -1.41 -16.21 -7.22
C SER A 81 -1.56 -17.50 -8.05
N GLU A 82 -0.59 -18.40 -7.92
CA GLU A 82 -0.64 -19.73 -8.52
C GLU A 82 -1.73 -20.63 -7.93
N SER A 83 -1.92 -20.62 -6.60
CA SER A 83 -2.99 -21.38 -5.94
C SER A 83 -4.36 -20.97 -6.47
N TYR A 84 -4.64 -19.66 -6.56
CA TYR A 84 -5.89 -19.15 -7.13
C TYR A 84 -6.08 -19.62 -8.57
N ARG A 85 -5.05 -19.47 -9.43
CA ARG A 85 -5.11 -19.90 -10.83
C ARG A 85 -5.40 -21.41 -10.97
N LEU A 86 -4.85 -22.24 -10.08
CA LEU A 86 -5.10 -23.68 -10.10
C LEU A 86 -6.54 -24.00 -9.68
N VAL A 87 -7.03 -23.37 -8.62
CA VAL A 87 -8.41 -23.55 -8.17
C VAL A 87 -9.41 -23.11 -9.24
N ASP A 88 -9.19 -21.96 -9.89
CA ASP A 88 -10.04 -21.46 -10.98
C ASP A 88 -10.19 -22.49 -12.11
N LYS A 89 -9.07 -23.15 -12.47
CA LYS A 89 -9.06 -24.22 -13.47
C LYS A 89 -9.83 -25.45 -12.99
N MET A 90 -9.63 -25.86 -11.74
CA MET A 90 -10.33 -27.01 -11.15
C MET A 90 -11.84 -26.77 -11.11
N ILE A 91 -12.26 -25.58 -10.67
CA ILE A 91 -13.67 -25.18 -10.63
C ILE A 91 -14.26 -25.11 -12.04
N SER A 92 -13.55 -24.54 -13.01
CA SER A 92 -14.00 -24.50 -14.41
C SER A 92 -14.23 -25.91 -14.99
N TYR A 93 -13.31 -26.84 -14.72
CA TYR A 93 -13.44 -28.24 -15.15
C TYR A 93 -14.62 -28.93 -14.47
N LEU A 94 -14.75 -28.76 -13.16
CA LEU A 94 -15.85 -29.32 -12.38
C LEU A 94 -17.21 -28.78 -12.86
N PHE A 95 -17.32 -27.48 -13.07
CA PHE A 95 -18.53 -26.83 -13.56
C PHE A 95 -18.94 -27.39 -14.94
N GLY A 96 -17.98 -27.61 -15.84
CA GLY A 96 -18.24 -28.26 -17.13
C GLY A 96 -18.84 -29.67 -16.99
N ILE A 97 -18.28 -30.50 -16.11
CA ILE A 97 -18.79 -31.85 -15.86
C ILE A 97 -20.20 -31.83 -15.26
N LEU A 98 -20.41 -30.98 -14.25
CA LEU A 98 -21.69 -30.89 -13.53
C LEU A 98 -22.81 -30.35 -14.43
N SER A 99 -22.49 -29.36 -15.26
CA SER A 99 -23.44 -28.77 -16.22
C SER A 99 -23.89 -29.77 -17.28
N ILE A 100 -22.98 -30.59 -17.81
CA ILE A 100 -23.31 -31.62 -18.82
C ILE A 100 -24.20 -32.71 -18.23
N LYS A 101 -24.00 -33.07 -16.95
CA LYS A 101 -24.65 -34.22 -16.32
C LYS A 101 -25.85 -33.87 -15.45
N GLY A 102 -26.17 -32.58 -15.26
CA GLY A 102 -27.26 -32.13 -14.39
C GLY A 102 -27.09 -32.55 -12.91
N LYS A 103 -25.84 -32.76 -12.46
CA LYS A 103 -25.50 -33.51 -11.25
C LYS A 103 -24.97 -32.64 -10.10
N PHE A 104 -25.51 -31.43 -9.96
CA PHE A 104 -25.08 -30.46 -8.95
C PHE A 104 -25.20 -30.97 -7.50
N GLU A 105 -26.04 -31.97 -7.24
CA GLU A 105 -26.19 -32.63 -5.93
C GLU A 105 -24.91 -33.31 -5.43
N TYR A 106 -24.03 -33.78 -6.34
CA TYR A 106 -22.76 -34.42 -5.96
C TYR A 106 -21.63 -33.41 -5.69
N PHE A 107 -21.91 -32.12 -5.83
CA PHE A 107 -20.90 -31.07 -5.67
C PHE A 107 -20.32 -31.00 -4.27
N LYS A 108 -21.17 -30.97 -3.23
CA LYS A 108 -20.72 -30.93 -1.84
C LYS A 108 -19.82 -32.12 -1.51
N MET A 109 -20.16 -33.30 -2.04
CA MET A 109 -19.35 -34.50 -1.88
C MET A 109 -17.96 -34.35 -2.52
N PHE A 110 -17.88 -33.71 -3.70
CA PHE A 110 -16.61 -33.47 -4.37
C PHE A 110 -15.72 -32.45 -3.65
N LEU A 111 -16.30 -31.35 -3.14
CA LEU A 111 -15.56 -30.39 -2.32
C LEU A 111 -15.02 -31.00 -1.03
N VAL A 112 -15.85 -31.79 -0.33
CA VAL A 112 -15.44 -32.52 0.88
C VAL A 112 -14.32 -33.51 0.54
N LEU A 113 -14.43 -34.25 -0.57
CA LEU A 113 -13.38 -35.17 -1.00
C LEU A 113 -12.07 -34.42 -1.26
N LEU A 114 -12.10 -33.36 -2.07
CA LEU A 114 -10.92 -32.57 -2.40
C LEU A 114 -10.25 -32.00 -1.14
N SER A 115 -11.03 -31.35 -0.26
CA SER A 115 -10.48 -30.78 0.98
C SER A 115 -9.87 -31.83 1.91
N SER A 116 -10.36 -33.08 1.82
CA SER A 116 -9.89 -34.22 2.63
C SER A 116 -8.69 -34.97 2.05
N LEU A 117 -8.27 -34.71 0.81
CA LEU A 117 -7.15 -35.43 0.19
C LEU A 117 -5.82 -35.07 0.88
N PRO A 118 -5.03 -36.05 1.37
CA PRO A 118 -3.84 -35.77 2.18
C PRO A 118 -2.74 -35.03 1.42
N ASN A 119 -2.63 -35.23 0.10
CA ASN A 119 -1.56 -34.70 -0.73
C ASN A 119 -1.91 -33.39 -1.46
N ILE A 120 -3.05 -32.76 -1.17
CA ILE A 120 -3.36 -31.43 -1.73
C ILE A 120 -2.64 -30.35 -0.93
N ASP A 121 -2.01 -29.44 -1.65
CA ASP A 121 -1.35 -28.25 -1.13
C ASP A 121 -2.27 -27.46 -0.17
N LYS A 122 -1.74 -27.09 1.01
CA LYS A 122 -2.50 -26.39 2.06
C LYS A 122 -3.12 -25.08 1.57
N ARG A 123 -2.47 -24.39 0.64
CA ARG A 123 -2.93 -23.12 0.04
C ARG A 123 -4.10 -23.32 -0.91
N ILE A 124 -4.16 -24.47 -1.58
CA ILE A 124 -5.30 -24.86 -2.41
C ILE A 124 -6.48 -25.24 -1.51
N LYS A 125 -6.22 -25.99 -0.43
CA LYS A 125 -7.26 -26.37 0.53
C LYS A 125 -7.91 -25.14 1.17
N SER A 126 -7.15 -24.13 1.55
CA SER A 126 -7.70 -22.92 2.17
C SER A 126 -8.66 -22.16 1.25
N ILE A 127 -8.40 -22.12 -0.06
CA ILE A 127 -9.36 -21.54 -1.02
C ILE A 127 -10.61 -22.42 -1.13
N PHE A 128 -10.48 -23.74 -1.26
CA PHE A 128 -11.67 -24.62 -1.35
C PHE A 128 -12.57 -24.55 -0.11
N GLN A 129 -12.00 -24.26 1.06
CA GLN A 129 -12.76 -24.08 2.30
C GLN A 129 -13.65 -22.83 2.31
N THR A 130 -13.39 -21.83 1.45
CA THR A 130 -14.26 -20.65 1.33
C THR A 130 -15.45 -20.89 0.41
N ILE A 131 -15.50 -22.02 -0.30
CA ILE A 131 -16.57 -22.38 -1.23
C ILE A 131 -17.58 -23.24 -0.49
N GLU A 132 -18.73 -22.66 -0.14
CA GLU A 132 -19.74 -23.32 0.71
C GLU A 132 -20.91 -23.89 -0.11
N SER A 133 -21.14 -23.34 -1.30
CA SER A 133 -22.34 -23.59 -2.09
C SER A 133 -22.09 -23.70 -3.59
N VAL A 134 -23.10 -24.19 -4.32
CA VAL A 134 -23.09 -24.18 -5.79
C VAL A 134 -23.20 -22.74 -6.33
N GLU A 135 -23.88 -21.86 -5.60
CA GLU A 135 -23.98 -20.44 -5.94
C GLU A 135 -22.60 -19.77 -5.94
N ASP A 136 -21.74 -20.13 -4.99
CA ASP A 136 -20.34 -19.66 -4.96
C ASP A 136 -19.59 -20.06 -6.23
N ILE A 137 -19.77 -21.28 -6.76
CA ILE A 137 -19.17 -21.66 -8.03
C ILE A 137 -19.65 -20.75 -9.16
N VAL A 138 -20.95 -20.51 -9.22
CA VAL A 138 -21.53 -19.65 -10.26
C VAL A 138 -20.95 -18.25 -10.13
N ASN A 139 -20.82 -17.73 -8.91
CA ASN A 139 -20.20 -16.43 -8.60
C ASN A 139 -18.70 -16.41 -8.91
N ILE A 140 -17.98 -17.52 -8.74
CA ILE A 140 -16.58 -17.66 -9.16
C ILE A 140 -16.45 -17.57 -10.67
N ILE A 141 -17.30 -18.30 -11.40
CA ILE A 141 -17.27 -18.33 -12.87
C ILE A 141 -17.65 -16.96 -13.45
N ILE A 142 -18.71 -16.34 -12.93
CA ILE A 142 -19.19 -15.02 -13.37
C ILE A 142 -18.23 -13.91 -12.92
N GLY A 143 -17.74 -13.99 -11.69
CA GLY A 143 -16.86 -13.00 -11.06
C GLY A 143 -15.41 -13.08 -11.48
N GLY A 144 -15.03 -14.06 -12.32
CA GLY A 144 -13.71 -14.14 -12.94
C GLY A 144 -12.62 -14.80 -12.08
N GLY A 145 -13.00 -15.67 -11.14
CA GLY A 145 -12.08 -16.50 -10.36
C GLY A 145 -12.46 -16.62 -8.88
N ALA A 146 -11.86 -17.58 -8.18
CA ALA A 146 -12.10 -17.92 -6.78
C ALA A 146 -11.84 -16.76 -5.82
N ALA A 147 -10.96 -15.84 -6.21
CA ALA A 147 -10.68 -14.63 -5.46
C ALA A 147 -11.89 -13.66 -5.40
N SER A 148 -12.92 -13.83 -6.25
CA SER A 148 -14.12 -13.00 -6.24
C SER A 148 -15.01 -13.21 -5.02
N LEU A 149 -14.81 -14.30 -4.27
CA LEU A 149 -15.56 -14.58 -3.04
C LEU A 149 -15.13 -13.72 -1.85
N GLU A 150 -14.05 -12.95 -1.98
CA GLU A 150 -13.58 -12.05 -0.93
C GLU A 150 -14.55 -10.88 -0.72
N LYS A 151 -15.22 -10.89 0.44
CA LYS A 151 -16.28 -9.92 0.79
C LYS A 151 -15.75 -8.50 1.02
N GLU A 152 -14.46 -8.35 1.34
CA GLU A 152 -13.83 -7.07 1.68
C GLU A 152 -13.24 -6.35 0.46
N ALA A 153 -13.50 -6.82 -0.77
CA ALA A 153 -12.91 -6.25 -1.98
C ALA A 153 -13.62 -4.96 -2.49
N SER A 154 -14.76 -4.59 -1.90
CA SER A 154 -15.52 -3.41 -2.33
C SER A 154 -16.46 -2.84 -1.27
N TYR A 155 -16.64 -1.51 -1.29
CA TYR A 155 -17.62 -0.77 -0.48
C TYR A 155 -18.70 -0.15 -1.38
N SER A 156 -19.91 0.01 -0.85
CA SER A 156 -20.96 0.75 -1.56
C SER A 156 -20.65 2.25 -1.60
N LEU A 157 -21.20 2.95 -2.60
CA LEU A 157 -20.98 4.39 -2.75
C LEU A 157 -21.61 5.16 -1.59
N GLU A 158 -22.78 4.72 -1.13
CA GLU A 158 -23.47 5.31 0.02
C GLU A 158 -22.63 5.20 1.29
N TRP A 159 -21.97 4.05 1.50
CA TRP A 159 -21.07 3.88 2.64
C TRP A 159 -19.86 4.80 2.53
N LEU A 160 -19.27 4.94 1.32
CA LEU A 160 -18.14 5.82 1.07
C LEU A 160 -18.48 7.31 1.22
N GLU A 161 -19.70 7.73 0.88
CA GLU A 161 -20.13 9.11 1.10
C GLU A 161 -20.23 9.45 2.59
N GLN A 162 -20.63 8.48 3.41
CA GLN A 162 -20.81 8.66 4.85
C GLN A 162 -19.49 8.50 5.63
N ASN A 163 -18.65 7.53 5.24
CA ASN A 163 -17.48 7.10 6.01
C ASN A 163 -16.15 7.37 5.30
N GLY A 164 -16.17 7.49 3.97
CA GLY A 164 -14.98 7.66 3.15
C GLY A 164 -14.30 9.01 3.39
N ARG A 165 -12.97 9.01 3.28
CA ARG A 165 -12.15 10.21 3.31
C ARG A 165 -11.32 10.27 2.05
N CYS A 166 -11.39 11.39 1.33
CA CYS A 166 -10.52 11.60 0.18
C CYS A 166 -9.07 11.70 0.65
N LEU A 167 -8.24 10.80 0.14
CA LEU A 167 -6.87 10.68 0.61
C LEU A 167 -5.89 11.62 -0.09
N ASP A 168 -6.15 12.06 -1.33
CA ASP A 168 -5.22 12.91 -2.07
C ASP A 168 -5.89 14.12 -2.72
N HIS A 169 -5.50 15.33 -2.30
CA HIS A 169 -5.85 16.59 -2.96
C HIS A 169 -4.62 17.32 -3.52
N ILE A 170 -3.44 16.69 -3.45
CA ILE A 170 -2.19 17.29 -3.87
C ILE A 170 -1.53 16.47 -4.98
N TYR A 171 -0.52 17.06 -5.60
CA TYR A 171 0.33 16.39 -6.57
C TYR A 171 1.76 16.89 -6.45
N SER A 172 2.68 16.10 -6.96
CA SER A 172 4.10 16.41 -6.93
C SER A 172 4.54 17.15 -8.20
N ARG A 173 5.33 18.20 -8.03
CA ARG A 173 6.01 18.96 -9.09
C ARG A 173 7.31 19.55 -8.54
N LEU A 174 8.23 19.99 -9.40
CA LEU A 174 9.38 20.81 -9.00
C LEU A 174 8.95 22.00 -8.13
N SER A 175 9.63 22.19 -7.01
CA SER A 175 9.36 23.26 -6.06
C SER A 175 9.72 24.62 -6.64
N ASP A 176 8.94 25.65 -6.30
CA ASP A 176 9.32 27.04 -6.59
C ASP A 176 10.28 27.60 -5.52
N ILE A 177 10.74 26.78 -4.56
CA ILE A 177 11.81 27.10 -3.59
C ILE A 177 13.15 26.61 -4.20
N PRO A 178 14.14 27.50 -4.38
CA PRO A 178 15.47 27.12 -4.85
C PRO A 178 16.06 25.98 -4.01
N SER A 179 16.65 24.99 -4.67
CA SER A 179 17.32 23.83 -4.08
C SER A 179 16.46 22.97 -3.13
N ALA A 180 15.13 23.08 -3.17
CA ALA A 180 14.22 22.23 -2.38
C ALA A 180 13.79 20.94 -3.11
N GLY A 181 14.22 20.75 -4.36
CA GLY A 181 13.79 19.64 -5.20
C GLY A 181 12.31 19.73 -5.57
N ARG A 182 11.48 18.83 -5.03
CA ARG A 182 10.03 18.76 -5.30
C ARG A 182 9.19 19.41 -4.20
N GLY A 183 7.95 19.73 -4.54
CA GLY A 183 6.94 20.24 -3.64
C GLY A 183 5.57 19.59 -3.87
N ALA A 184 4.70 19.75 -2.88
CA ALA A 184 3.28 19.44 -2.96
C ALA A 184 2.48 20.65 -3.45
N PHE A 185 1.64 20.44 -4.46
CA PHE A 185 0.76 21.46 -5.05
C PHE A 185 -0.69 20.97 -5.03
N SER A 186 -1.64 21.87 -4.82
CA SER A 186 -3.07 21.50 -4.75
C SER A 186 -3.65 21.22 -6.14
N ARG A 187 -4.42 20.13 -6.28
CA ARG A 187 -5.16 19.79 -7.52
C ARG A 187 -6.46 20.58 -7.68
N ARG A 188 -6.96 21.14 -6.58
CA ARG A 188 -8.20 21.91 -6.50
C ARG A 188 -8.01 23.07 -5.53
N PHE A 189 -8.99 23.98 -5.50
CA PHE A 189 -9.07 24.97 -4.43
C PHE A 189 -9.37 24.29 -3.08
N ILE A 190 -8.66 24.70 -2.03
CA ILE A 190 -8.81 24.20 -0.65
C ILE A 190 -9.05 25.42 0.25
N LYS A 191 -10.19 25.44 0.94
CA LYS A 191 -10.55 26.56 1.82
C LYS A 191 -9.78 26.49 3.15
N LYS A 192 -9.62 27.64 3.81
CA LYS A 192 -9.05 27.69 5.16
C LYS A 192 -9.87 26.81 6.10
N GLY A 193 -9.22 25.86 6.75
CA GLY A 193 -9.85 24.91 7.67
C GLY A 193 -10.20 23.55 7.05
N GLU A 194 -10.17 23.43 5.72
CA GLU A 194 -10.33 22.14 5.05
C GLU A 194 -9.08 21.27 5.21
N VAL A 195 -9.29 19.95 5.13
CA VAL A 195 -8.21 18.96 5.13
C VAL A 195 -7.48 19.02 3.79
N VAL A 196 -6.15 19.19 3.83
CA VAL A 196 -5.30 19.18 2.64
C VAL A 196 -4.98 17.75 2.21
N ILE A 197 -4.46 16.95 3.14
CA ILE A 197 -4.13 15.54 2.93
C ILE A 197 -4.14 14.83 4.28
N THR A 198 -4.53 13.56 4.29
CA THR A 198 -4.39 12.65 5.43
C THR A 198 -3.25 11.69 5.17
N SER A 199 -2.42 11.41 6.19
CA SER A 199 -1.37 10.41 6.06
C SER A 199 -1.37 9.47 7.26
N PRO A 200 -1.58 8.16 7.05
CA PRO A 200 -1.09 7.17 7.98
C PRO A 200 0.41 7.36 8.19
N LEU A 201 0.87 7.04 9.40
CA LEU A 201 2.26 7.19 9.79
C LEU A 201 2.86 5.82 10.11
N LEU A 202 4.00 5.53 9.49
CA LEU A 202 4.83 4.41 9.88
C LEU A 202 5.72 4.86 11.04
N ALA A 203 5.66 4.13 12.15
CA ALA A 203 6.44 4.44 13.34
C ALA A 203 7.75 3.65 13.36
N PHE A 204 8.85 4.37 13.58
CA PHE A 204 10.19 3.81 13.73
C PHE A 204 10.76 4.18 15.10
N GLN A 205 11.59 3.30 15.66
CA GLN A 205 12.51 3.73 16.71
C GLN A 205 13.63 4.54 16.06
N LYS A 206 13.93 5.72 16.60
CA LYS A 206 14.97 6.60 16.06
C LYS A 206 16.33 5.93 15.96
N SER A 207 16.68 5.13 16.96
CA SER A 207 17.94 4.38 16.97
C SER A 207 18.12 3.56 15.70
N GLN A 208 17.07 2.91 15.20
CA GLN A 208 17.12 2.11 13.97
C GLN A 208 17.42 2.94 12.71
N LEU A 209 17.08 4.24 12.72
CA LEU A 209 17.36 5.17 11.62
C LEU A 209 18.72 5.87 11.78
N GLU A 210 19.35 5.72 12.94
CA GLU A 210 20.64 6.32 13.29
C GLU A 210 21.76 5.26 13.41
N GLU A 211 21.42 3.97 13.24
CA GLU A 211 22.37 2.86 13.21
C GLU A 211 23.12 2.79 11.88
N PHE A 212 24.45 2.75 11.97
CA PHE A 212 25.36 2.54 10.83
C PHE A 212 26.10 1.23 11.02
N TYR A 213 26.32 0.49 9.95
CA TYR A 213 27.01 -0.79 9.98
C TYR A 213 28.36 -0.66 9.25
N ASP A 214 29.44 -1.12 9.89
CA ASP A 214 30.73 -1.25 9.23
C ASP A 214 30.73 -2.43 8.23
N LYS A 215 31.83 -2.60 7.51
CA LYS A 215 32.04 -3.73 6.57
C LYS A 215 31.93 -5.13 7.21
N ASN A 216 31.93 -5.22 8.55
CA ASN A 216 31.81 -6.46 9.31
C ASN A 216 30.44 -6.58 10.00
N ASN A 217 29.44 -5.78 9.59
CA ASN A 217 28.11 -5.69 10.21
C ASN A 217 28.11 -5.32 11.70
N LYS A 218 29.11 -4.58 12.18
CA LYS A 218 29.08 -4.00 13.53
C LYS A 218 28.45 -2.63 13.51
N ILE A 219 27.59 -2.37 14.50
CA ILE A 219 27.01 -1.03 14.71
C ILE A 219 28.15 -0.07 15.07
N VAL A 220 28.27 1.00 14.29
CA VAL A 220 29.24 2.08 14.49
C VAL A 220 28.49 3.42 14.62
N PRO A 221 29.06 4.40 15.33
CA PRO A 221 28.53 5.77 15.30
C PRO A 221 28.56 6.31 13.86
N PRO A 222 27.61 7.20 13.48
CA PRO A 222 27.71 7.91 12.22
C PRO A 222 29.08 8.64 12.15
N PRO A 223 29.86 8.46 11.07
CA PRO A 223 31.16 9.11 10.93
C PRO A 223 31.08 10.64 11.03
N ASP A 224 29.96 11.23 10.63
CA ASP A 224 29.64 12.66 10.70
C ASP A 224 28.11 12.92 10.66
N PHE A 225 27.70 14.19 10.80
CA PHE A 225 26.28 14.59 10.66
C PHE A 225 25.73 14.33 9.26
N GLU A 226 26.59 14.33 8.24
CA GLU A 226 26.25 14.14 6.83
C GLU A 226 25.94 12.67 6.51
N SER A 227 26.39 11.75 7.36
CA SER A 227 26.13 10.32 7.24
C SER A 227 24.70 9.93 7.61
N ARG A 228 23.92 10.81 8.27
CA ARG A 228 22.56 10.47 8.73
C ARG A 228 21.66 10.01 7.59
N GLN A 229 20.78 9.04 7.87
CA GLN A 229 19.84 8.56 6.85
C GLN A 229 18.91 9.68 6.39
N VAL A 230 18.88 9.92 5.07
CA VAL A 230 18.05 10.96 4.42
C VAL A 230 16.57 10.85 4.79
N ILE A 231 16.08 9.65 5.13
CA ILE A 231 14.69 9.41 5.55
C ILE A 231 14.28 10.25 6.77
N LEU A 232 15.22 10.60 7.66
CA LEU A 232 14.94 11.41 8.84
C LEU A 232 14.43 12.82 8.49
N ASN A 233 14.80 13.37 7.33
CA ASN A 233 14.32 14.66 6.86
C ASN A 233 12.80 14.67 6.57
N TYR A 234 12.19 13.49 6.42
CA TYR A 234 10.78 13.32 6.09
C TYR A 234 9.95 12.82 7.27
N CYS A 235 10.58 12.60 8.43
CA CYS A 235 9.91 12.09 9.63
C CYS A 235 9.46 13.23 10.55
N PHE A 236 8.27 13.10 11.12
CA PHE A 236 7.84 13.91 12.25
C PHE A 236 8.40 13.34 13.54
N SER A 237 9.06 14.17 14.34
CA SER A 237 9.52 13.78 15.66
C SER A 237 9.76 14.96 16.59
N HIS A 238 9.79 14.68 17.88
CA HIS A 238 10.23 15.61 18.92
C HIS A 238 11.66 15.26 19.36
N PRO A 239 12.54 16.23 19.68
CA PRO A 239 13.92 15.95 20.12
C PRO A 239 14.03 15.00 21.31
N LYS A 240 13.05 15.04 22.22
CA LYS A 240 12.99 14.15 23.40
C LYS A 240 12.23 12.83 23.16
N SER A 241 11.69 12.59 21.97
CA SER A 241 11.01 11.35 21.64
C SER A 241 11.99 10.33 21.09
N SER A 242 11.80 9.05 21.42
CA SER A 242 12.50 7.92 20.80
C SER A 242 11.87 7.48 19.47
N LEU A 243 10.73 8.08 19.08
CA LEU A 243 9.98 7.70 17.88
C LEU A 243 10.18 8.71 16.75
N ALA A 244 10.31 8.19 15.53
CA ALA A 244 10.20 8.94 14.28
C ALA A 244 8.98 8.45 13.52
N LEU A 245 8.17 9.38 13.00
CA LEU A 245 6.91 9.07 12.33
C LEU A 245 6.99 9.46 10.87
N PHE A 246 7.01 8.48 9.98
CA PHE A 246 7.13 8.69 8.55
C PHE A 246 5.76 8.70 7.87
N PRO A 247 5.37 9.79 7.18
CA PRO A 247 4.12 9.83 6.43
C PRO A 247 4.19 8.94 5.18
N LEU A 248 3.19 8.08 5.02
CA LEU A 248 3.11 7.15 3.89
C LEU A 248 2.58 7.77 2.59
N THR A 249 2.03 8.99 2.65
CA THR A 249 1.41 9.68 1.50
C THR A 249 2.27 10.81 0.94
N HIS A 250 1.74 11.54 -0.05
CA HIS A 250 2.35 12.76 -0.59
C HIS A 250 2.55 13.89 0.43
N ALA A 251 2.11 13.74 1.69
CA ALA A 251 2.40 14.69 2.76
C ALA A 251 3.91 14.92 2.95
N MET A 252 4.74 13.91 2.64
CA MET A 252 6.21 14.02 2.67
C MET A 252 6.79 15.05 1.69
N LEU A 253 6.02 15.50 0.70
CA LEU A 253 6.44 16.48 -0.31
C LEU A 253 6.13 17.93 0.10
N ILE A 254 5.48 18.14 1.25
CA ILE A 254 5.12 19.48 1.71
C ILE A 254 6.39 20.16 2.26
N ASN A 255 6.84 21.18 1.55
CA ASN A 255 8.03 21.94 1.93
C ASN A 255 7.82 22.78 3.19
N HIS A 256 8.90 22.95 3.94
CA HIS A 256 8.91 23.89 5.06
C HIS A 256 8.87 25.34 4.55
N ALA A 257 8.04 26.16 5.19
CA ALA A 257 8.08 27.61 5.06
C ALA A 257 8.20 28.21 6.46
N SER A 258 9.01 29.26 6.59
CA SER A 258 9.20 29.98 7.84
C SER A 258 9.02 31.48 7.61
N VAL A 259 8.43 32.15 8.60
CA VAL A 259 8.29 33.60 8.63
C VAL A 259 9.56 34.27 9.21
N ARG A 260 10.59 33.48 9.56
CA ARG A 260 11.85 34.03 10.09
C ARG A 260 12.64 34.75 8.99
N LYS A 261 13.11 35.96 9.31
CA LYS A 261 14.03 36.86 8.58
C LYS A 261 13.98 36.78 7.04
N GLY A 262 13.17 37.63 6.42
CA GLY A 262 13.28 37.99 4.99
C GLY A 262 12.55 37.07 4.00
N SER A 263 11.94 35.98 4.47
CA SER A 263 11.04 35.16 3.67
C SER A 263 9.68 35.86 3.51
N ASN A 264 9.33 36.27 2.28
CA ASN A 264 7.97 36.73 1.93
C ASN A 264 6.95 35.57 1.82
N ARG A 265 7.35 34.33 2.17
CA ARG A 265 6.50 33.14 2.05
C ARG A 265 5.97 32.73 3.41
N HIS A 266 4.66 32.83 3.58
CA HIS A 266 3.96 32.38 4.78
C HIS A 266 3.52 30.93 4.66
N PRO A 267 3.58 30.13 5.74
CA PRO A 267 2.95 28.81 5.78
C PRO A 267 1.44 28.93 5.50
N ASN A 268 0.94 28.06 4.62
CA ASN A 268 -0.47 28.02 4.22
C ASN A 268 -1.20 26.74 4.69
N ALA A 269 -0.49 25.82 5.35
CA ALA A 269 -1.03 24.60 5.94
C ALA A 269 -0.36 24.34 7.30
N LYS A 270 -1.00 23.51 8.14
CA LYS A 270 -0.43 23.05 9.41
C LYS A 270 -0.73 21.58 9.63
N ILE A 271 0.20 20.88 10.25
CA ILE A 271 0.01 19.49 10.67
C ILE A 271 -0.90 19.50 11.91
N ARG A 272 -1.83 18.54 11.97
CA ARG A 272 -2.69 18.29 13.12
C ARG A 272 -2.83 16.78 13.31
N TRP A 273 -2.87 16.35 14.56
CA TRP A 273 -3.24 14.98 14.91
C TRP A 273 -4.75 14.81 14.78
N ALA A 274 -5.19 13.65 14.28
CA ALA A 274 -6.61 13.31 14.21
C ALA A 274 -7.19 13.23 15.63
N THR A 275 -8.38 13.79 15.83
CA THR A 275 -9.08 13.81 17.13
C THR A 275 -10.14 12.71 17.25
N ASP A 276 -10.51 12.08 16.14
CA ASP A 276 -11.80 11.40 16.00
C ASP A 276 -11.73 9.87 16.28
N HIS A 277 -10.71 9.38 16.99
CA HIS A 277 -10.55 7.95 17.30
C HIS A 277 -11.09 7.53 18.70
N THR A 278 -11.95 8.31 19.34
CA THR A 278 -12.39 8.08 20.75
C THR A 278 -13.87 7.74 20.96
N GLU A 279 -14.60 7.18 19.98
CA GLU A 279 -16.04 6.84 20.17
C GLU A 279 -16.47 5.38 19.98
N THR A 280 -15.57 4.40 19.84
CA THR A 280 -15.98 2.98 19.75
C THR A 280 -15.15 2.04 20.60
N GLN A 281 -15.09 2.27 21.92
CA GLN A 281 -14.97 1.21 22.94
C GLN A 281 -15.50 1.74 24.28
N LYS A 282 -16.83 1.74 24.45
CA LYS A 282 -17.44 1.56 25.77
C LYS A 282 -18.36 0.35 25.66
N SER A 283 -17.97 -0.67 26.41
CA SER A 283 -18.71 -1.90 26.74
C SER A 283 -20.14 -1.63 27.20
#